data_AF-D8RG81-F1
#
_entry.id   AF-D8RG81-F1
#
_cell.length_a   1.000
_cell.length_b   1.000
_cell.length_c   1.000
_cell.angle_alpha   90.00
_cell.angle_beta   90.00
_cell.angle_gamma   90.00
#
_symmetry.space_group_name_H-M   'P 1'
#
loop_
_entity.id
_entity.type
_entity.pdbx_description
1 polymer ?
#
loop_
_entity_poly.entity_id
_entity_poly.type
_entity_poly.pdbx_seq_one_letter_code
_entity_poly.pdbx_strand_id
1 'polypeptide(L)'
;MSSSGASKTRARRVIVISGPTAVGKSRLALALAQRLNGEIVSADSVQVYRGLDVGSAKTPLEEREGVPHHLLDIVDPTDEDSTCNSLEYTAGAFFDDARRATYEVTSRGQVPIVVGGTGLYLRWYLNGKPGTPKESPEITAQVDAEVSALQKAGDWDGALEILEKAGDVLTAKSLTRNDWYRLRRALSIIKASGQPRTRFSLGQKPEANSDVKEDINSASVTAPETDYDFLCYFLYRRRIDLYRAIDARCEEMLAAENAESGRGILAEASWLLDLRIQPGSSPPSRAIGYRQAMEYLNECRCAGGVSSEEHFLKFLSSFQQASRNYARRQLTWFRNEPLFQWIDASQPLEKILDFLTDDYSRPADVKIESRVVLSPEAIAKKELSLLKSYVAKNKIFVSSSACIPPILEWIKRTQIQASPCQDQATNSLAFAAS
;
A
#
# COMPACT_ATOMS: atom_id res chain seq x y z
N MET A 1 49.31 10.96 -28.99
CA MET A 1 48.16 10.03 -28.86
C MET A 1 47.53 10.31 -27.50
N SER A 2 46.55 11.22 -27.47
CA SER A 2 45.81 11.62 -26.27
C SER A 2 44.66 10.65 -26.04
N SER A 3 44.74 9.87 -24.96
CA SER A 3 43.66 9.01 -24.48
C SER A 3 42.47 9.87 -24.03
N SER A 4 41.38 9.84 -24.79
CA SER A 4 40.09 10.39 -24.38
C SER A 4 39.57 9.62 -23.17
N GLY A 5 39.66 10.21 -21.99
CA GLY A 5 38.96 9.72 -20.81
C GLY A 5 37.46 9.79 -21.05
N ALA A 6 36.82 8.64 -21.20
CA ALA A 6 35.37 8.55 -21.21
C ALA A 6 34.86 9.09 -19.85
N SER A 7 34.26 10.27 -19.89
CA SER A 7 33.52 10.84 -18.76
C SER A 7 32.44 9.82 -18.38
N LYS A 8 32.58 9.17 -17.22
CA LYS A 8 31.51 8.35 -16.63
C LYS A 8 30.32 9.29 -16.44
N THR A 9 29.30 9.17 -17.30
CA THR A 9 28.02 9.84 -17.12
C THR A 9 27.53 9.58 -15.70
N ARG A 10 27.39 10.64 -14.89
CA ARG A 10 26.88 10.57 -13.52
C ARG A 10 25.53 9.84 -13.59
N ALA A 11 25.38 8.74 -12.86
CA ALA A 11 24.11 8.03 -12.77
C ALA A 11 23.02 9.02 -12.34
N ARG A 12 21.86 8.97 -13.00
CA ARG A 12 20.75 9.89 -12.72
C ARG A 12 20.23 9.61 -11.31
N ARG A 13 20.10 10.66 -10.49
CA ARG A 13 19.64 10.53 -9.12
C ARG A 13 18.14 10.50 -9.02
N VAL A 14 17.64 9.65 -8.13
CA VAL A 14 16.22 9.56 -7.82
C VAL A 14 16.06 9.58 -6.30
N ILE A 15 15.20 10.47 -5.82
CA ILE A 15 14.84 10.53 -4.41
C ILE A 15 13.63 9.61 -4.20
N VAL A 16 13.68 8.76 -3.18
CA VAL A 16 12.56 7.89 -2.80
C VAL A 16 12.18 8.18 -1.35
N ILE A 17 10.96 8.67 -1.13
CA ILE A 17 10.41 8.96 0.20
C ILE A 17 9.32 7.96 0.53
N SER A 18 9.59 7.11 1.51
CA SER A 18 8.66 6.15 2.07
C SER A 18 8.36 6.43 3.54
N GLY A 19 7.43 5.69 4.13
CA GLY A 19 6.95 5.89 5.49
C GLY A 19 5.51 5.46 5.67
N PRO A 20 5.04 5.25 6.92
CA PRO A 20 3.67 4.84 7.17
C PRO A 20 2.66 5.92 6.75
N THR A 21 1.38 5.54 6.62
CA THR A 21 0.30 6.54 6.48
C THR A 21 0.29 7.52 7.66
N ALA A 22 -0.15 8.76 7.41
CA ALA A 22 -0.16 9.88 8.39
C ALA A 22 1.21 10.34 8.93
N VAL A 23 2.35 9.90 8.38
CA VAL A 23 3.68 10.35 8.83
C VAL A 23 4.13 11.70 8.22
N GLY A 24 3.42 12.21 7.21
CA GLY A 24 3.73 13.49 6.57
C GLY A 24 4.52 13.42 5.25
N LYS A 25 4.53 12.28 4.55
CA LYS A 25 5.24 12.08 3.28
C LYS A 25 4.90 13.15 2.23
N SER A 26 3.62 13.38 1.95
CA SER A 26 3.18 14.30 0.89
C SER A 26 3.65 15.74 1.16
N ARG A 27 3.52 16.20 2.41
CA ARG A 27 4.00 17.53 2.84
C ARG A 27 5.51 17.69 2.62
N LEU A 28 6.30 16.69 3.02
CA LEU A 28 7.76 16.73 2.84
C LEU A 28 8.13 16.71 1.35
N ALA A 29 7.51 15.82 0.58
CA ALA A 29 7.80 15.67 -0.84
C ALA A 29 7.47 16.92 -1.65
N LEU A 30 6.34 17.57 -1.35
CA LEU A 30 5.93 18.80 -2.00
C LEU A 30 6.95 19.92 -1.77
N ALA A 31 7.31 20.15 -0.51
CA ALA A 31 8.30 21.16 -0.15
C ALA A 31 9.69 20.85 -0.74
N LEU A 32 10.06 19.57 -0.83
CA LEU A 32 11.32 19.16 -1.45
C LEU A 32 11.30 19.37 -2.97
N ALA A 33 10.19 19.06 -3.63
CA ALA A 33 10.02 19.27 -5.06
C ALA A 33 10.18 20.75 -5.44
N GLN A 34 9.65 21.66 -4.64
CA GLN A 34 9.83 23.10 -4.85
C GLN A 34 11.29 23.53 -4.73
N ARG A 35 12.04 23.00 -3.75
CA ARG A 35 13.46 23.34 -3.56
C ARG A 35 14.36 22.80 -4.66
N LEU A 36 14.06 21.61 -5.16
CA LEU A 36 14.91 20.89 -6.11
C LEU A 36 14.45 21.02 -7.57
N ASN A 37 13.41 21.81 -7.85
CA ASN A 37 12.74 21.82 -9.16
C ASN A 37 12.37 20.38 -9.60
N GLY A 38 11.74 19.65 -8.68
CA GLY A 38 11.41 18.24 -8.81
C GLY A 38 9.94 18.00 -9.19
N GLU A 39 9.67 16.77 -9.56
CA GLU A 39 8.33 16.26 -9.86
C GLU A 39 8.07 15.00 -9.03
N ILE A 40 6.82 14.80 -8.61
CA ILE A 40 6.44 13.70 -7.72
C ILE A 40 5.92 12.52 -8.54
N VAL A 41 6.44 11.32 -8.29
CA VAL A 41 5.91 10.06 -8.85
C VAL A 41 5.26 9.28 -7.71
N SER A 42 3.93 9.11 -7.75
CA SER A 42 3.21 8.39 -6.69
C SER A 42 3.50 6.89 -6.74
N ALA A 43 3.88 6.32 -5.60
CA ALA A 43 4.08 4.90 -5.37
C ALA A 43 3.04 4.35 -4.37
N ASP A 44 1.78 4.68 -4.62
CA ASP A 44 0.62 4.25 -3.84
C ASP A 44 -0.34 3.44 -4.72
N SER A 45 -0.82 2.30 -4.22
CA SER A 45 -1.66 1.39 -5.00
C SER A 45 -3.12 1.84 -5.09
N VAL A 46 -3.52 2.88 -4.37
CA VAL A 46 -4.90 3.37 -4.32
C VAL A 46 -5.02 4.73 -5.01
N GLN A 47 -4.02 5.60 -4.86
CA GLN A 47 -4.04 6.93 -5.50
C GLN A 47 -4.00 6.89 -7.03
N VAL A 48 -3.67 5.74 -7.62
CA VAL A 48 -3.73 5.49 -9.05
C VAL A 48 -5.15 5.56 -9.61
N TYR A 49 -6.17 5.29 -8.79
CA TYR A 49 -7.57 5.21 -9.19
C TYR A 49 -8.26 6.58 -9.17
N ARG A 50 -9.04 6.84 -10.23
CA ARG A 50 -9.91 8.01 -10.37
C ARG A 50 -11.06 8.00 -9.38
N GLY A 51 -11.43 9.18 -8.88
CA GLY A 51 -12.56 9.35 -7.95
C GLY A 51 -12.34 8.80 -6.54
N LEU A 52 -11.14 8.29 -6.25
CA LEU A 52 -10.75 7.78 -4.93
C LEU A 52 -9.72 8.71 -4.31
N ASP A 53 -10.16 9.87 -3.83
CA ASP A 53 -9.32 10.98 -3.43
C ASP A 53 -9.18 11.08 -1.91
N VAL A 54 -10.30 11.08 -1.19
CA VAL A 54 -10.36 11.28 0.27
C VAL A 54 -9.79 10.06 0.98
N GLY A 55 -10.29 8.85 0.67
CA GLY A 55 -9.84 7.63 1.34
C GLY A 55 -8.38 7.26 1.02
N SER A 56 -7.86 7.67 -0.14
CA SER A 56 -6.45 7.50 -0.52
C SER A 56 -5.56 8.66 -0.08
N ALA A 57 -6.18 9.75 0.39
CA ALA A 57 -5.59 11.04 0.70
C ALA A 57 -4.64 11.53 -0.39
N LYS A 58 -5.17 11.55 -1.60
CA LYS A 58 -4.55 12.20 -2.75
C LYS A 58 -4.43 13.69 -2.46
N THR A 59 -3.29 14.29 -2.79
CA THR A 59 -3.11 15.74 -2.67
C THR A 59 -4.00 16.43 -3.71
N PRO A 60 -4.98 17.26 -3.29
CA PRO A 60 -5.85 18.02 -4.21
C PRO A 60 -5.02 18.91 -5.12
N LEU A 61 -5.48 19.17 -6.35
CA LEU A 61 -4.74 19.96 -7.34
C LEU A 61 -4.34 21.35 -6.81
N GLU A 62 -5.21 21.99 -6.06
CA GLU A 62 -5.00 23.29 -5.41
C GLU A 62 -3.89 23.27 -4.34
N GLU A 63 -3.68 22.14 -3.67
CA GLU A 63 -2.61 21.94 -2.68
C GLU A 63 -1.28 21.48 -3.32
N ARG A 64 -1.26 21.20 -4.64
CA ARG A 64 -0.01 20.78 -5.32
C ARG A 64 0.91 21.95 -5.64
N GLU A 65 0.48 23.20 -5.46
CA GLU A 65 1.30 24.40 -5.64
C GLU A 65 2.11 24.40 -6.95
N GLY A 66 1.50 23.90 -8.04
CA GLY A 66 2.12 23.79 -9.36
C GLY A 66 3.09 22.62 -9.57
N VAL A 67 3.38 21.81 -8.54
CA VAL A 67 4.27 20.64 -8.64
C VAL A 67 3.59 19.50 -9.40
N PRO A 68 4.14 19.04 -10.54
CA PRO A 68 3.60 17.89 -11.28
C PRO A 68 3.60 16.62 -10.43
N HIS A 69 2.49 15.89 -10.51
CA HIS A 69 2.33 14.58 -9.88
C HIS A 69 2.00 13.53 -10.95
N HIS A 70 2.80 12.48 -11.01
CA HIS A 70 2.64 11.34 -11.91
C HIS A 70 1.99 10.16 -11.18
N LEU A 71 1.36 9.29 -11.97
CA LEU A 71 0.68 8.06 -11.50
C LEU A 71 -0.46 8.30 -10.50
N LEU A 72 -1.10 9.46 -10.62
CA LEU A 72 -2.38 9.77 -9.99
C LEU A 72 -3.47 9.71 -11.06
N ASP A 73 -4.63 9.15 -10.75
CA ASP A 73 -5.81 9.18 -11.63
C ASP A 73 -5.59 8.56 -13.03
N ILE A 74 -4.70 7.57 -13.12
CA ILE A 74 -4.37 6.90 -14.40
C ILE A 74 -5.18 5.63 -14.64
N VAL A 75 -5.88 5.11 -13.62
CA VAL A 75 -6.79 3.96 -13.74
C VAL A 75 -8.20 4.40 -13.42
N ASP A 76 -9.15 4.02 -14.29
CA ASP A 76 -10.56 4.23 -14.04
C ASP A 76 -11.16 2.99 -13.34
N PRO A 77 -11.78 3.11 -12.15
CA PRO A 77 -12.39 1.98 -11.47
C PRO A 77 -13.65 1.43 -12.17
N THR A 78 -14.11 2.03 -13.27
CA THR A 78 -15.23 1.53 -14.09
C THR A 78 -14.80 0.90 -15.42
N ASP A 79 -13.50 0.82 -15.70
CA ASP A 79 -13.03 0.39 -17.03
C ASP A 79 -13.17 -1.13 -17.23
N GLU A 80 -14.28 -1.53 -17.85
CA GLU A 80 -14.54 -2.91 -18.29
C GLU A 80 -13.76 -3.28 -19.57
N ASP A 81 -13.27 -2.29 -20.33
CA ASP A 81 -12.64 -2.47 -21.65
C ASP A 81 -11.10 -2.64 -21.59
N SER A 82 -10.55 -2.72 -20.37
CA SER A 82 -9.25 -3.33 -20.19
C SER A 82 -9.36 -4.80 -20.62
N THR A 83 -8.92 -5.09 -21.84
CA THR A 83 -8.88 -6.39 -22.57
C THR A 83 -8.39 -7.63 -21.79
N CYS A 84 -8.14 -7.47 -20.50
CA CYS A 84 -7.85 -8.49 -19.51
C CYS A 84 -8.56 -8.18 -18.18
N ASN A 85 -9.90 -8.28 -18.09
CA ASN A 85 -10.69 -8.52 -16.86
C ASN A 85 -10.11 -8.01 -15.51
N SER A 86 -9.54 -6.80 -15.45
CA SER A 86 -8.72 -6.47 -14.28
C SER A 86 -8.74 -4.98 -14.01
N LEU A 87 -9.65 -4.61 -13.11
CA LEU A 87 -9.56 -3.45 -12.23
C LEU A 87 -8.24 -3.40 -11.41
N GLU A 88 -7.23 -4.23 -11.70
CA GLU A 88 -6.00 -4.36 -10.92
C GLU A 88 -4.82 -3.62 -11.52
N TYR A 89 -4.38 -2.56 -10.82
CA TYR A 89 -3.09 -1.95 -11.05
C TYR A 89 -1.99 -2.77 -10.37
N THR A 90 -1.23 -3.53 -11.18
CA THR A 90 -0.23 -4.48 -10.67
C THR A 90 1.10 -3.80 -10.34
N ALA A 91 1.92 -4.45 -9.51
CA ALA A 91 3.30 -4.00 -9.26
C ALA A 91 4.17 -3.98 -10.53
N GLY A 92 3.82 -4.81 -11.53
CA GLY A 92 4.47 -4.81 -12.83
C GLY A 92 4.13 -3.58 -13.65
N ALA A 93 2.86 -3.17 -13.68
CA ALA A 93 2.42 -1.93 -14.33
C ALA A 93 3.05 -0.71 -13.65
N PHE A 94 3.02 -0.65 -12.31
CA PHE A 94 3.72 0.39 -11.56
C PHE A 94 5.20 0.49 -11.92
N PHE A 95 5.92 -0.64 -12.00
CA PHE A 95 7.33 -0.62 -12.39
C PHE A 95 7.53 0.04 -13.76
N ASP A 96 6.78 -0.40 -14.76
CA ASP A 96 6.91 0.09 -16.13
C ASP A 96 6.57 1.60 -16.20
N ASP A 97 5.46 2.01 -15.59
CA ASP A 97 5.00 3.40 -15.57
C ASP A 97 5.89 4.33 -14.75
N ALA A 98 6.33 3.91 -13.55
CA ALA A 98 7.18 4.72 -12.70
C ALA A 98 8.57 4.90 -13.31
N ARG A 99 9.14 3.87 -13.95
CA ARG A 99 10.43 3.99 -14.65
C ARG A 99 10.33 4.92 -15.86
N ARG A 100 9.21 4.87 -16.59
CA ARG A 100 8.90 5.82 -17.68
C ARG A 100 8.78 7.26 -17.17
N ALA A 101 7.97 7.50 -16.14
CA ALA A 101 7.82 8.82 -15.54
C ALA A 101 9.17 9.37 -15.03
N THR A 102 9.96 8.54 -14.34
CA THR A 102 11.32 8.93 -13.90
C THR A 102 12.23 9.29 -15.07
N TYR A 103 12.20 8.53 -16.17
CA TYR A 103 12.97 8.87 -17.36
C TYR A 103 12.52 10.21 -17.98
N GLU A 104 11.22 10.46 -18.06
CA GLU A 104 10.66 11.70 -18.59
C GLU A 104 11.00 12.92 -17.73
N VAL A 105 10.91 12.80 -16.40
CA VAL A 105 11.31 13.86 -15.46
C VAL A 105 12.81 14.17 -15.59
N THR A 106 13.63 13.12 -15.62
CA THR A 106 15.10 13.31 -15.76
C THR A 106 15.52 13.83 -17.12
N SER A 107 14.80 13.51 -18.20
CA SER A 107 15.09 14.03 -19.55
C SER A 107 14.80 15.52 -19.69
N ARG A 108 13.87 16.06 -18.87
CA ARG A 108 13.64 17.51 -18.70
C ARG A 108 14.66 18.19 -17.80
N GLY A 109 15.61 17.45 -17.22
CA GLY A 109 16.58 17.97 -16.26
C GLY A 109 15.99 18.24 -14.86
N GLN A 110 14.81 17.73 -14.57
CA GLN A 110 14.12 17.87 -13.27
C GLN A 110 14.44 16.68 -12.36
N VAL A 111 14.15 16.83 -11.07
CA VAL A 111 14.46 15.82 -10.05
C VAL A 111 13.25 14.90 -9.82
N PRO A 112 13.35 13.59 -10.13
CA PRO A 112 12.28 12.64 -9.83
C PRO A 112 12.25 12.32 -8.33
N ILE A 113 11.11 12.57 -7.70
CA ILE A 113 10.84 12.29 -6.30
C ILE A 113 9.72 11.24 -6.22
N VAL A 114 10.10 9.98 -5.99
CA VAL A 114 9.15 8.88 -5.84
C VAL A 114 8.62 8.83 -4.41
N VAL A 115 7.31 8.90 -4.23
CA VAL A 115 6.70 9.04 -2.89
C VAL A 115 5.61 8.01 -2.71
N GLY A 116 5.66 7.20 -1.66
CA GLY A 116 4.61 6.22 -1.42
C GLY A 116 4.85 5.30 -0.25
N GLY A 117 3.88 4.42 0.00
CA GLY A 117 3.91 3.46 1.12
C GLY A 117 3.85 2.00 0.68
N THR A 118 3.75 1.73 -0.62
CA THR A 118 3.58 0.37 -1.15
C THR A 118 4.93 -0.32 -1.27
N GLY A 119 5.29 -1.11 -0.26
CA GLY A 119 6.61 -1.76 -0.17
C GLY A 119 6.99 -2.62 -1.37
N LEU A 120 6.04 -3.39 -1.92
CA LEU A 120 6.29 -4.23 -3.10
C LEU A 120 6.61 -3.40 -4.36
N TYR A 121 5.88 -2.31 -4.57
CA TYR A 121 6.09 -1.37 -5.67
C TYR A 121 7.50 -0.79 -5.60
N LEU A 122 7.88 -0.22 -4.45
CA LEU A 122 9.21 0.35 -4.26
C LEU A 122 10.31 -0.70 -4.38
N ARG A 123 10.12 -1.92 -3.85
CA ARG A 123 11.10 -3.00 -3.98
C ARG A 123 11.39 -3.33 -5.44
N TRP A 124 10.35 -3.45 -6.28
CA TRP A 124 10.53 -3.73 -7.71
C TRP A 124 11.14 -2.54 -8.43
N TYR A 125 10.69 -1.33 -8.12
CA TYR A 125 11.23 -0.11 -8.71
C TYR A 125 12.73 0.08 -8.46
N LEU A 126 13.19 -0.28 -7.25
CA LEU A 126 14.59 -0.18 -6.83
C LEU A 126 15.46 -1.33 -7.37
N ASN A 127 14.98 -2.56 -7.30
CA ASN A 127 15.79 -3.77 -7.57
C ASN A 127 15.52 -4.41 -8.95
N GLY A 128 14.59 -3.85 -9.72
CA GLY A 128 14.13 -4.44 -10.99
C GLY A 128 12.85 -5.26 -10.83
N LYS A 129 12.27 -5.64 -11.97
CA LYS A 129 11.07 -6.47 -12.06
C LYS A 129 11.47 -7.95 -11.99
N PRO A 130 10.82 -8.79 -11.15
CA PRO A 130 11.10 -10.22 -11.13
C PRO A 130 10.85 -10.84 -12.51
N GLY A 131 11.69 -11.79 -12.92
CA GLY A 131 11.52 -12.55 -14.16
C GLY A 131 10.36 -13.56 -14.14
N THR A 132 9.36 -13.37 -13.27
CA THR A 132 8.18 -14.24 -13.20
C THR A 132 7.36 -14.10 -14.48
N PRO A 133 6.93 -15.21 -15.12
CA PRO A 133 6.07 -15.11 -16.30
C PRO A 133 4.75 -14.39 -15.98
N LYS A 134 4.22 -13.71 -17.01
CA LYS A 134 2.88 -13.13 -16.95
C LYS A 134 1.85 -14.27 -16.90
N GLU A 135 0.80 -14.04 -16.12
CA GLU A 135 -0.36 -14.92 -16.08
C GLU A 135 -1.10 -14.89 -17.41
N SER A 136 -1.42 -16.06 -17.96
CA SER A 136 -2.35 -16.18 -19.07
C SER A 136 -3.77 -16.42 -18.51
N PRO A 137 -4.83 -15.91 -19.14
CA PRO A 137 -6.21 -16.12 -18.67
C PRO A 137 -6.56 -17.60 -18.48
N GLU A 138 -6.00 -18.47 -19.33
CA GLU A 138 -6.20 -19.93 -19.27
C GLU A 138 -5.60 -20.52 -17.98
N ILE A 139 -4.39 -20.10 -17.60
CA ILE A 139 -3.74 -20.56 -16.37
C ILE A 139 -4.51 -20.06 -15.15
N THR A 140 -4.93 -18.80 -15.14
CA THR A 140 -5.74 -18.23 -14.05
C THR A 140 -7.05 -19.01 -13.88
N ALA A 141 -7.78 -19.25 -14.97
CA ALA A 141 -9.02 -20.03 -14.94
C ALA A 141 -8.79 -21.47 -14.44
N GLN A 142 -7.70 -22.11 -14.85
CA GLN A 142 -7.35 -23.46 -14.38
C GLN A 142 -7.07 -23.48 -12.87
N VAL A 143 -6.23 -22.56 -12.39
CA VAL A 143 -5.90 -22.46 -10.96
C VAL A 143 -7.14 -22.14 -10.14
N ASP A 144 -8.01 -21.25 -10.63
CA ASP A 144 -9.25 -20.92 -9.95
C ASP A 144 -10.20 -22.12 -9.88
N ALA A 145 -10.32 -22.92 -10.93
CA ALA A 145 -11.11 -24.15 -10.90
C ALA A 145 -10.58 -25.15 -9.86
N GLU A 146 -9.26 -25.32 -9.78
CA GLU A 146 -8.61 -26.24 -8.82
C GLU A 146 -8.77 -25.78 -7.38
N VAL A 147 -8.64 -24.48 -7.11
CA VAL A 147 -8.62 -23.93 -5.74
C VAL A 147 -10.03 -23.60 -5.22
N SER A 148 -10.98 -23.26 -6.10
CA SER A 148 -12.29 -22.75 -5.66
C SER A 148 -13.12 -23.76 -4.89
N ALA A 149 -13.05 -25.05 -5.25
CA ALA A 149 -13.77 -26.10 -4.52
C ALA A 149 -13.22 -26.25 -3.09
N LEU A 150 -11.90 -26.28 -2.95
CA LEU A 150 -11.22 -26.36 -1.65
C LEU A 150 -11.49 -25.13 -0.79
N GLN A 151 -11.45 -23.94 -1.39
CA GLN A 151 -11.76 -22.71 -0.68
C GLN A 151 -13.20 -22.69 -0.17
N LYS A 152 -14.16 -23.15 -0.97
CA LYS A 152 -15.57 -23.27 -0.55
C LYS A 152 -15.75 -24.29 0.58
N ALA A 153 -15.02 -25.39 0.55
CA ALA A 153 -15.03 -26.40 1.60
C ALA A 153 -14.23 -26.00 2.86
N GLY A 154 -13.45 -24.91 2.81
CA GLY A 154 -12.54 -24.52 3.88
C GLY A 154 -11.33 -25.45 4.04
N ASP A 155 -11.05 -26.27 3.03
CA ASP A 155 -9.98 -27.27 3.04
C ASP A 155 -8.63 -26.65 2.70
N TRP A 156 -8.05 -25.93 3.66
CA TRP A 156 -6.75 -25.30 3.52
C TRP A 156 -5.60 -26.29 3.39
N ASP A 157 -5.66 -27.41 4.11
CA ASP A 157 -4.59 -28.40 4.12
C ASP A 157 -4.53 -29.13 2.77
N GLY A 158 -5.68 -29.51 2.21
CA GLY A 158 -5.76 -30.03 0.84
C GLY A 158 -5.25 -29.05 -0.21
N ALA A 159 -5.43 -27.74 0.01
CA ALA A 159 -4.91 -26.71 -0.88
C ALA A 159 -3.38 -26.59 -0.82
N LEU A 160 -2.79 -26.72 0.38
CA LEU A 160 -1.34 -26.79 0.54
C LEU A 160 -0.77 -28.04 -0.12
N GLU A 161 -1.43 -29.20 0.00
CA GLU A 161 -1.00 -30.43 -0.68
C GLU A 161 -0.91 -30.27 -2.20
N ILE A 162 -1.83 -29.54 -2.83
CA ILE A 162 -1.75 -29.26 -4.27
C ILE A 162 -0.48 -28.47 -4.60
N LEU A 163 -0.14 -27.46 -3.80
CA LEU A 163 1.06 -26.66 -4.01
C LEU A 163 2.35 -27.46 -3.76
N GLU A 164 2.36 -28.34 -2.76
CA GLU A 164 3.47 -29.24 -2.50
C GLU A 164 3.67 -30.25 -3.65
N LYS A 165 2.58 -30.86 -4.14
CA LYS A 165 2.60 -31.77 -5.30
C LYS A 165 3.03 -31.06 -6.59
N ALA A 166 2.74 -29.76 -6.71
CA ALA A 166 3.20 -28.93 -7.81
C ALA A 166 4.71 -28.57 -7.71
N GLY A 167 5.38 -28.85 -6.59
CA GLY A 167 6.83 -28.71 -6.44
C GLY A 167 7.30 -27.45 -5.71
N ASP A 168 6.43 -26.72 -4.98
CA ASP A 168 6.82 -25.54 -4.19
C ASP A 168 6.53 -25.73 -2.68
N VAL A 169 7.21 -26.74 -2.12
CA VAL A 169 7.13 -27.11 -0.70
C VAL A 169 7.53 -25.96 0.23
N LEU A 170 8.53 -25.18 -0.16
CA LEU A 170 8.99 -24.04 0.65
C LEU A 170 7.91 -22.96 0.73
N THR A 171 7.25 -22.63 -0.38
CA THR A 171 6.15 -21.68 -0.33
C THR A 171 4.99 -22.23 0.49
N ALA A 172 4.58 -23.50 0.28
CA ALA A 172 3.49 -24.11 1.04
C ALA A 172 3.70 -24.00 2.56
N LYS A 173 4.91 -24.29 3.06
CA LYS A 173 5.26 -24.17 4.48
C LYS A 173 5.28 -22.73 5.01
N SER A 174 5.53 -21.76 4.14
CA SER A 174 5.60 -20.33 4.50
C SER A 174 4.25 -19.61 4.50
N LEU A 175 3.23 -20.17 3.86
CA LEU A 175 1.94 -19.51 3.73
C LEU A 175 1.21 -19.47 5.07
N THR A 176 0.73 -18.28 5.43
CA THR A 176 -0.20 -18.14 6.54
C THR A 176 -1.52 -18.82 6.21
N ARG A 177 -2.18 -19.40 7.23
CA ARG A 177 -3.45 -20.10 7.08
C ARG A 177 -4.47 -19.27 6.29
N ASN A 178 -5.13 -19.89 5.32
CA ASN A 178 -6.13 -19.29 4.43
C ASN A 178 -5.60 -18.14 3.55
N ASP A 179 -4.30 -18.06 3.29
CA ASP A 179 -3.72 -17.14 2.28
C ASP A 179 -3.95 -17.69 0.85
N TRP A 180 -5.22 -17.81 0.48
CA TRP A 180 -5.68 -18.34 -0.80
C TRP A 180 -5.16 -17.54 -1.99
N TYR A 181 -4.92 -16.24 -1.80
CA TYR A 181 -4.36 -15.38 -2.85
C TYR A 181 -2.91 -15.78 -3.18
N ARG A 182 -2.03 -15.88 -2.17
CA ARG A 182 -0.64 -16.27 -2.42
C ARG A 182 -0.51 -17.73 -2.85
N LEU A 183 -1.41 -18.60 -2.41
CA LEU A 183 -1.49 -19.99 -2.89
C LEU A 183 -1.77 -20.02 -4.40
N ARG A 184 -2.85 -19.38 -4.86
CA ARG A 184 -3.19 -19.29 -6.29
C ARG A 184 -2.03 -18.73 -7.11
N ARG A 185 -1.41 -17.65 -6.65
CA ARG A 185 -0.27 -17.04 -7.35
C ARG A 185 0.93 -17.98 -7.45
N ALA A 186 1.22 -18.76 -6.40
CA ALA A 186 2.31 -19.74 -6.45
C ALA A 186 2.03 -20.87 -7.44
N LEU A 187 0.81 -21.45 -7.41
CA LEU A 187 0.38 -22.47 -8.38
C LEU A 187 0.42 -21.96 -9.82
N SER A 188 -0.05 -20.73 -10.03
CA SER A 188 -0.02 -20.06 -11.32
C SER A 188 1.40 -19.89 -11.87
N ILE A 189 2.35 -19.45 -11.03
CA ILE A 189 3.77 -19.33 -11.43
C ILE A 189 4.33 -20.68 -11.83
N ILE A 190 4.05 -21.74 -11.07
CA ILE A 190 4.53 -23.09 -11.37
C ILE A 190 3.93 -23.58 -12.70
N LYS A 191 2.62 -23.44 -12.90
CA LYS A 191 1.96 -23.86 -14.15
C LYS A 191 2.49 -23.08 -15.36
N ALA A 192 2.81 -21.80 -15.19
CA ALA A 192 3.34 -20.95 -16.25
C ALA A 192 4.83 -21.19 -16.56
N SER A 193 5.65 -21.50 -15.55
CA SER A 193 7.12 -21.59 -15.69
C SER A 193 7.73 -22.98 -15.55
N GLY A 194 6.98 -23.93 -15.01
CA GLY A 194 7.50 -25.21 -14.51
C GLY A 194 8.41 -25.09 -13.28
N GLN A 195 8.54 -23.90 -12.67
CA GLN A 195 9.47 -23.62 -11.59
C GLN A 195 8.79 -22.96 -10.38
N PRO A 196 9.25 -23.23 -9.14
CA PRO A 196 8.70 -22.64 -7.94
C PRO A 196 8.98 -21.14 -7.85
N ARG A 197 8.13 -20.41 -7.12
CA ARG A 197 8.21 -18.94 -6.99
C ARG A 197 9.56 -18.47 -6.44
N THR A 198 10.16 -19.25 -5.56
CA THR A 198 11.43 -18.95 -4.89
C THR A 198 12.58 -18.73 -5.88
N ARG A 199 12.52 -19.31 -7.08
CA ARG A 199 13.54 -19.16 -8.13
C ARG A 199 13.51 -17.79 -8.82
N PHE A 200 12.42 -17.04 -8.68
CA PHE A 200 12.25 -15.72 -9.28
C PHE A 200 12.40 -14.57 -8.27
N SER A 201 12.71 -14.86 -7.00
CA SER A 201 12.84 -13.86 -5.96
C SER A 201 14.07 -12.96 -6.18
N LEU A 202 13.85 -11.65 -6.18
CA LEU A 202 14.93 -10.67 -6.22
C LEU A 202 15.56 -10.52 -4.83
N GLY A 203 16.80 -10.98 -4.68
CA GLY A 203 17.72 -10.53 -3.61
C GLY A 203 17.36 -10.91 -2.16
N GLN A 204 16.39 -11.79 -1.90
CA GLN A 204 16.15 -12.32 -0.55
C GLN A 204 16.81 -13.70 -0.38
N LYS A 205 17.67 -13.82 0.64
CA LYS A 205 17.93 -15.12 1.26
C LYS A 205 16.63 -15.63 1.88
N PRO A 206 16.32 -16.95 1.80
CA PRO A 206 15.21 -17.53 2.54
C PRO A 206 15.32 -17.17 4.03
N GLU A 207 14.20 -16.86 4.68
CA GLU A 207 14.16 -16.68 6.13
C GLU A 207 14.68 -17.97 6.80
N ALA A 208 15.82 -17.88 7.45
CA ALA A 208 16.44 -18.99 8.16
C ALA A 208 15.67 -19.26 9.45
N ASN A 209 14.81 -20.28 9.41
CA ASN A 209 14.42 -21.08 10.56
C ASN A 209 14.51 -22.55 10.16
N SER A 210 15.74 -23.04 9.95
CA SER A 210 16.08 -24.46 9.97
C SER A 210 17.59 -24.63 9.94
N ASP A 211 18.11 -25.43 10.87
CA ASP A 211 19.51 -25.82 11.08
C ASP A 211 20.13 -26.63 9.92
N VAL A 212 19.94 -26.22 8.67
CA VAL A 212 20.59 -26.85 7.52
C VAL A 212 21.74 -25.96 7.08
N LYS A 213 22.95 -26.31 7.54
CA LYS A 213 24.21 -25.85 6.95
C LYS A 213 24.36 -26.51 5.58
N GLU A 214 23.96 -25.79 4.52
CA GLU A 214 24.48 -26.07 3.18
C GLU A 214 25.51 -24.99 2.84
N ASP A 215 26.70 -25.48 2.49
CA ASP A 215 27.88 -24.73 2.09
C ASP A 215 27.63 -23.97 0.76
N ILE A 216 27.01 -22.80 0.85
CA ILE A 216 26.97 -21.86 -0.28
C ILE A 216 28.19 -20.95 -0.13
N ASN A 217 29.21 -21.26 -0.92
CA ASN A 217 30.41 -20.45 -1.14
C ASN A 217 30.08 -18.96 -1.23
N SER A 218 30.92 -18.16 -0.58
CA SER A 218 30.89 -16.70 -0.51
C SER A 218 30.94 -16.03 -1.88
N ALA A 219 29.80 -16.01 -2.58
CA ALA A 219 29.56 -15.06 -3.64
C ALA A 219 29.30 -13.70 -2.99
N SER A 220 30.32 -12.83 -3.05
CA SER A 220 30.22 -11.39 -2.81
C SER A 220 28.88 -10.86 -3.31
N VAL A 221 28.04 -10.37 -2.38
CA VAL A 221 26.79 -9.67 -2.70
C VAL A 221 27.18 -8.35 -3.34
N THR A 222 27.41 -8.39 -4.65
CA THR A 222 27.45 -7.20 -5.48
C THR A 222 26.02 -6.69 -5.54
N ALA A 223 25.82 -5.45 -5.08
CA ALA A 223 24.54 -4.76 -5.26
C ALA A 223 24.19 -4.84 -6.76
N PRO A 224 22.92 -5.12 -7.13
CA PRO A 224 22.53 -5.13 -8.53
C PRO A 224 22.96 -3.80 -9.16
N GLU A 225 23.61 -3.85 -10.32
CA GLU A 225 23.88 -2.63 -11.11
C GLU A 225 22.54 -1.97 -11.39
N THR A 226 22.29 -0.83 -10.76
CA THR A 226 21.05 -0.07 -10.89
C THR A 226 21.27 1.07 -11.87
N ASP A 227 20.31 1.31 -12.76
CA ASP A 227 20.38 2.40 -13.76
C ASP A 227 20.30 3.81 -13.13
N TYR A 228 20.01 3.90 -11.83
CA TYR A 228 19.82 5.14 -11.09
C TYR A 228 20.55 5.11 -9.74
N ASP A 229 21.03 6.28 -9.31
CA ASP A 229 21.54 6.49 -7.95
C ASP A 229 20.36 6.82 -7.02
N PHE A 230 19.88 5.81 -6.30
CA PHE A 230 18.70 5.92 -5.44
C PHE A 230 19.04 6.45 -4.04
N LEU A 231 18.47 7.60 -3.70
CA LEU A 231 18.48 8.18 -2.36
C LEU A 231 17.18 7.81 -1.64
N CYS A 232 17.21 6.75 -0.83
CA CYS A 232 16.02 6.19 -0.21
C CYS A 232 15.87 6.61 1.25
N TYR A 233 14.75 7.25 1.59
CA TYR A 233 14.44 7.75 2.92
C TYR A 233 13.14 7.16 3.43
N PHE A 234 13.12 6.68 4.67
CA PHE A 234 11.93 6.18 5.34
C PHE A 234 11.60 7.07 6.53
N LEU A 235 10.50 7.81 6.42
CA LEU A 235 9.99 8.65 7.50
C LEU A 235 9.38 7.78 8.60
N TYR A 236 9.75 8.05 9.84
CA TYR A 236 9.14 7.42 11.01
C TYR A 236 8.89 8.44 12.12
N ARG A 237 8.07 8.07 13.09
CA ARG A 237 7.91 8.79 14.36
C ARG A 237 7.56 7.77 15.45
N ARG A 238 7.54 8.21 16.72
CA ARG A 238 7.10 7.34 17.84
C ARG A 238 5.74 6.71 17.54
N ARG A 239 5.58 5.42 17.84
CA ARG A 239 4.40 4.66 17.39
C ARG A 239 3.11 5.22 17.98
N ILE A 240 3.16 5.69 19.22
CA ILE A 240 2.02 6.30 19.89
C ILE A 240 1.54 7.57 19.18
N ASP A 241 2.45 8.40 18.71
CA ASP A 241 2.12 9.65 18.00
C ASP A 241 1.65 9.35 16.58
N LEU A 242 2.21 8.32 15.95
CA LEU A 242 1.73 7.80 14.68
C LEU A 242 0.29 7.31 14.78
N TYR A 243 -0.05 6.52 15.81
CA TYR A 243 -1.42 6.03 15.99
C TYR A 243 -2.41 7.18 16.23
N ARG A 244 -2.03 8.19 17.02
CA ARG A 244 -2.86 9.40 17.20
C ARG A 244 -3.09 10.15 15.89
N ALA A 245 -2.04 10.30 15.06
CA ALA A 245 -2.16 10.95 13.76
C ALA A 245 -3.02 10.13 12.78
N ILE A 246 -2.91 8.81 12.81
CA ILE A 246 -3.76 7.91 12.01
C ILE A 246 -5.22 8.06 12.43
N ASP A 247 -5.51 8.03 13.74
CA ASP A 247 -6.87 8.09 14.26
C ASP A 247 -7.53 9.42 13.93
N ALA A 248 -6.81 10.54 14.14
CA ALA A 248 -7.26 11.88 13.78
C ALA A 248 -7.54 11.99 12.27
N ARG A 249 -6.67 11.45 11.43
CA ARG A 249 -6.86 11.44 9.97
C ARG A 249 -8.09 10.63 9.54
N CYS A 250 -8.39 9.52 10.21
CA CYS A 250 -9.62 8.77 9.94
C CYS A 250 -10.86 9.61 10.27
N GLU A 251 -10.81 10.40 11.36
CA GLU A 251 -11.88 11.35 11.66
C GLU A 251 -11.94 12.48 10.62
N GLU A 252 -10.81 13.04 10.19
CA GLU A 252 -10.76 14.09 9.17
C GLU A 252 -11.37 13.63 7.82
N MET A 253 -11.07 12.39 7.39
CA MET A 253 -11.66 11.79 6.18
C MET A 253 -13.18 11.66 6.23
N LEU A 254 -13.74 11.49 7.43
CA LEU A 254 -15.18 11.41 7.67
C LEU A 254 -15.80 12.76 7.99
N ALA A 255 -15.05 13.70 8.55
CA ALA A 255 -15.49 15.06 8.82
C ALA A 255 -15.55 15.90 7.54
N ALA A 256 -14.71 15.55 6.55
CA ALA A 256 -14.80 16.05 5.19
C ALA A 256 -16.10 15.61 4.49
N GLU A 257 -16.87 14.69 5.08
CA GLU A 257 -18.17 14.27 4.56
C GLU A 257 -19.13 15.46 4.55
N ASN A 258 -19.41 15.95 3.35
CA ASN A 258 -20.29 17.07 3.16
C ASN A 258 -21.49 16.65 2.31
N ALA A 259 -22.65 16.64 2.99
CA ALA A 259 -23.92 16.21 2.44
C ALA A 259 -24.40 17.06 1.23
N GLU A 260 -23.91 18.28 1.05
CA GLU A 260 -24.24 19.16 -0.07
C GLU A 260 -23.28 18.97 -1.25
N SER A 261 -21.98 18.75 -0.97
CA SER A 261 -20.97 18.57 -2.03
C SER A 261 -20.78 17.12 -2.50
N GLY A 262 -21.30 16.13 -1.76
CA GLY A 262 -21.12 14.72 -2.08
C GLY A 262 -19.65 14.26 -2.03
N ARG A 263 -18.83 14.93 -1.22
CA ARG A 263 -17.40 14.63 -1.03
C ARG A 263 -17.19 14.04 0.35
N GLY A 264 -16.32 13.05 0.44
CA GLY A 264 -16.00 12.33 1.67
C GLY A 264 -15.80 10.84 1.41
N ILE A 265 -15.17 10.13 2.36
CA ILE A 265 -14.88 8.72 2.17
C ILE A 265 -16.15 7.85 2.10
N LEU A 266 -17.26 8.27 2.75
CA LEU A 266 -18.53 7.54 2.63
C LEU A 266 -19.19 7.80 1.29
N ALA A 267 -19.11 9.02 0.75
CA ALA A 267 -19.57 9.31 -0.60
C ALA A 267 -18.78 8.49 -1.66
N GLU A 268 -17.46 8.44 -1.58
CA GLU A 268 -16.62 7.63 -2.49
C GLU A 268 -16.93 6.13 -2.37
N ALA A 269 -17.13 5.63 -1.15
CA ALA A 269 -17.52 4.23 -0.91
C ALA A 269 -18.94 3.93 -1.42
N SER A 270 -19.89 4.86 -1.25
CA SER A 270 -21.24 4.76 -1.81
C SER A 270 -21.18 4.68 -3.33
N TRP A 271 -20.36 5.52 -3.97
CA TRP A 271 -20.17 5.50 -5.41
C TRP A 271 -19.65 4.15 -5.92
N LEU A 272 -18.65 3.56 -5.25
CA LEU A 272 -18.19 2.20 -5.58
C LEU A 272 -19.30 1.15 -5.47
N LEU A 273 -20.17 1.25 -4.45
CA LEU A 273 -21.32 0.36 -4.32
C LEU A 273 -22.37 0.59 -5.42
N ASP A 274 -22.57 1.84 -5.85
CA ASP A 274 -23.49 2.20 -6.94
C ASP A 274 -23.01 1.65 -8.29
N LEU A 275 -21.68 1.52 -8.46
CA LEU A 275 -21.04 0.80 -9.56
C LEU A 275 -21.14 -0.73 -9.44
N ARG A 276 -21.88 -1.26 -8.46
CA ARG A 276 -22.03 -2.70 -8.19
C ARG A 276 -20.75 -3.42 -7.78
N ILE A 277 -19.69 -2.68 -7.44
CA ILE A 277 -18.46 -3.26 -6.91
C ILE A 277 -18.74 -3.77 -5.49
N GLN A 278 -18.55 -5.07 -5.29
CA GLN A 278 -18.76 -5.68 -3.98
C GLN A 278 -17.60 -5.33 -3.03
N PRO A 279 -17.85 -5.12 -1.72
CA PRO A 279 -16.77 -4.90 -0.76
C PRO A 279 -15.71 -6.02 -0.84
N GLY A 280 -14.45 -5.64 -1.03
CA GLY A 280 -13.33 -6.58 -1.13
C GLY A 280 -13.18 -7.35 -2.44
N SER A 281 -14.01 -7.09 -3.46
CA SER A 281 -13.95 -7.79 -4.77
C SER A 281 -12.86 -7.31 -5.71
N SER A 282 -12.34 -6.10 -5.50
CA SER A 282 -11.36 -5.43 -6.36
C SER A 282 -10.29 -4.72 -5.51
N PRO A 283 -9.12 -4.34 -6.05
CA PRO A 283 -8.12 -3.61 -5.27
C PRO A 283 -8.65 -2.30 -4.66
N PRO A 284 -9.43 -1.46 -5.37
CA PRO A 284 -10.11 -0.31 -4.77
C PRO A 284 -10.98 -0.66 -3.56
N SER A 285 -11.84 -1.67 -3.70
CA SER A 285 -12.77 -2.07 -2.62
C SER A 285 -12.09 -2.87 -1.49
N ARG A 286 -10.85 -3.33 -1.69
CA ARG A 286 -10.00 -3.93 -0.65
C ARG A 286 -9.16 -2.89 0.10
N ALA A 287 -9.02 -1.68 -0.43
CA ALA A 287 -8.22 -0.64 0.19
C ALA A 287 -8.80 -0.24 1.57
N ILE A 288 -7.90 0.09 2.49
CA ILE A 288 -8.27 0.46 3.86
C ILE A 288 -9.02 1.78 3.84
N GLY A 289 -10.05 1.91 4.67
CA GLY A 289 -11.01 3.00 4.59
C GLY A 289 -12.17 2.63 3.69
N TYR A 290 -11.92 2.41 2.40
CA TYR A 290 -12.96 2.03 1.44
C TYR A 290 -13.64 0.71 1.82
N ARG A 291 -12.88 -0.34 2.14
CA ARG A 291 -13.46 -1.63 2.54
C ARG A 291 -14.41 -1.47 3.74
N GLN A 292 -13.96 -0.80 4.79
CA GLN A 292 -14.74 -0.61 6.01
C GLN A 292 -15.99 0.26 5.75
N ALA A 293 -15.84 1.33 4.96
CA ALA A 293 -16.93 2.22 4.59
C ALA A 293 -17.95 1.50 3.71
N MET A 294 -17.52 0.71 2.73
CA MET A 294 -18.40 -0.08 1.87
C MET A 294 -19.15 -1.17 2.65
N GLU A 295 -18.46 -1.91 3.54
CA GLU A 295 -19.11 -2.90 4.42
C GLU A 295 -20.19 -2.22 5.28
N TYR A 296 -19.86 -1.11 5.93
CA TYR A 296 -20.78 -0.33 6.75
C TYR A 296 -21.99 0.20 5.95
N LEU A 297 -21.76 0.82 4.79
CA LEU A 297 -22.84 1.36 3.95
C LEU A 297 -23.71 0.26 3.35
N ASN A 298 -23.13 -0.89 3.00
CA ASN A 298 -23.89 -2.04 2.53
C ASN A 298 -24.85 -2.56 3.62
N GLU A 299 -24.39 -2.65 4.87
CA GLU A 299 -25.26 -2.97 6.02
C GLU A 299 -26.36 -1.93 6.20
N CYS A 300 -26.04 -0.63 6.05
CA CYS A 300 -27.04 0.44 6.11
C CYS A 300 -28.08 0.32 4.98
N ARG A 301 -27.69 0.01 3.74
CA ARG A 301 -28.62 -0.22 2.61
C ARG A 301 -29.58 -1.37 2.92
N CYS A 302 -29.06 -2.49 3.42
CA CYS A 302 -29.87 -3.64 3.84
C CYS A 302 -30.85 -3.28 4.98
N ALA A 303 -30.50 -2.31 5.83
CA ALA A 303 -31.36 -1.78 6.89
C ALA A 303 -32.27 -0.63 6.43
N GLY A 304 -32.45 -0.41 5.13
CA GLY A 304 -33.27 0.68 4.59
C GLY A 304 -32.67 2.06 4.82
N GLY A 305 -31.35 2.19 4.68
CA GLY A 305 -30.60 3.43 4.87
C GLY A 305 -30.47 3.88 6.33
N VAL A 306 -30.80 3.02 7.31
CA VAL A 306 -30.77 3.41 8.73
C VAL A 306 -29.48 2.94 9.38
N SER A 307 -28.90 3.79 10.23
CA SER A 307 -27.76 3.45 11.09
C SER A 307 -27.88 4.15 12.44
N SER A 308 -27.36 3.52 13.49
CA SER A 308 -27.27 4.11 14.83
C SER A 308 -25.92 4.78 15.05
N GLU A 309 -25.86 5.70 16.02
CA GLU A 309 -24.60 6.30 16.48
C GLU A 309 -23.58 5.24 16.92
N GLU A 310 -24.03 4.22 17.65
CA GLU A 310 -23.19 3.10 18.08
C GLU A 310 -22.60 2.34 16.87
N HIS A 311 -23.43 2.06 15.86
CA HIS A 311 -22.98 1.36 14.67
C HIS A 311 -21.94 2.18 13.89
N PHE A 312 -22.18 3.48 13.72
CA PHE A 312 -21.20 4.39 13.11
C PHE A 312 -19.87 4.42 13.88
N LEU A 313 -19.91 4.51 15.22
CA LEU A 313 -18.70 4.51 16.05
C LEU A 313 -17.95 3.17 15.98
N LYS A 314 -18.67 2.04 15.83
CA LYS A 314 -18.06 0.73 15.60
C LYS A 314 -17.33 0.68 14.24
N PHE A 315 -17.95 1.22 13.19
CA PHE A 315 -17.30 1.39 11.88
C PHE A 315 -16.03 2.23 11.99
N LEU A 316 -16.10 3.41 12.62
CA LEU A 316 -14.94 4.30 12.80
C LEU A 316 -13.80 3.58 13.54
N SER A 317 -14.12 2.85 14.62
CA SER A 317 -13.14 2.06 15.38
C SER A 317 -12.47 0.98 14.52
N SER A 318 -13.24 0.28 13.69
CA SER A 318 -12.73 -0.71 12.72
C SER A 318 -11.78 -0.08 11.70
N PHE A 319 -12.18 1.06 11.12
CA PHE A 319 -11.35 1.80 10.17
C PHE A 319 -10.02 2.25 10.79
N GLN A 320 -10.06 2.87 11.96
CA GLN A 320 -8.85 3.29 12.68
C GLN A 320 -7.94 2.08 13.00
N GLN A 321 -8.51 0.96 13.45
CA GLN A 321 -7.75 -0.26 13.73
C GLN A 321 -7.07 -0.81 12.47
N ALA A 322 -7.80 -0.89 11.36
CA ALA A 322 -7.26 -1.35 10.08
C ALA A 322 -6.09 -0.47 9.60
N SER A 323 -6.23 0.85 9.71
CA SER A 323 -5.19 1.83 9.37
C SER A 323 -3.93 1.69 10.24
N ARG A 324 -4.09 1.51 11.55
CA ARG A 324 -2.95 1.26 12.47
C ARG A 324 -2.25 -0.07 12.16
N ASN A 325 -3.02 -1.12 11.86
CA ASN A 325 -2.48 -2.41 11.48
C ASN A 325 -1.66 -2.34 10.19
N TYR A 326 -2.09 -1.55 9.22
CA TYR A 326 -1.35 -1.32 8.00
C TYR A 326 -0.05 -0.54 8.23
N ALA A 327 -0.09 0.54 9.01
CA ALA A 327 1.13 1.26 9.38
C ALA A 327 2.15 0.35 10.09
N ARG A 328 1.69 -0.58 10.94
CA ARG A 328 2.54 -1.61 11.55
C ARG A 328 3.16 -2.54 10.50
N ARG A 329 2.39 -3.00 9.51
CA ARG A 329 2.91 -3.82 8.40
C ARG A 329 3.95 -3.06 7.57
N GLN A 330 3.75 -1.78 7.30
CA GLN A 330 4.72 -0.94 6.60
C GLN A 330 6.03 -0.83 7.40
N LEU A 331 5.94 -0.55 8.71
CA LEU A 331 7.13 -0.53 9.58
C LEU A 331 7.88 -1.86 9.58
N THR A 332 7.17 -2.99 9.64
CA THR A 332 7.81 -4.32 9.56
C THR A 332 8.46 -4.55 8.20
N TRP A 333 7.80 -4.18 7.10
CA TRP A 333 8.34 -4.35 5.75
C TRP A 333 9.66 -3.60 5.57
N PHE A 334 9.68 -2.29 5.86
CA PHE A 334 10.84 -1.44 5.60
C PHE A 334 12.00 -1.65 6.56
N ARG A 335 11.81 -2.35 7.68
CA ARG A 335 12.93 -2.83 8.52
C ARG A 335 13.82 -3.82 7.78
N ASN A 336 13.25 -4.55 6.82
CA ASN A 336 13.96 -5.52 6.00
C ASN A 336 14.40 -4.92 4.65
N GLU A 337 14.38 -3.58 4.51
CA GLU A 337 14.81 -2.87 3.31
C GLU A 337 16.09 -2.06 3.59
N PRO A 338 17.30 -2.64 3.39
CA PRO A 338 18.56 -2.03 3.80
C PRO A 338 18.92 -0.77 3.00
N LEU A 339 18.21 -0.49 1.89
CA LEU A 339 18.39 0.70 1.08
C LEU A 339 17.91 1.98 1.78
N PHE A 340 16.93 1.88 2.68
CA PHE A 340 16.27 3.04 3.26
C PHE A 340 17.00 3.58 4.49
N GLN A 341 17.32 4.88 4.47
CA GLN A 341 17.75 5.63 5.64
C GLN A 341 16.53 6.13 6.43
N TRP A 342 16.51 5.87 7.73
CA TRP A 342 15.38 6.24 8.58
C TRP A 342 15.50 7.69 9.05
N ILE A 343 14.44 8.48 8.85
CA ILE A 343 14.39 9.91 9.20
C ILE A 343 13.25 10.15 10.20
N ASP A 344 13.57 10.75 11.34
CA ASP A 344 12.58 11.11 12.35
C ASP A 344 11.75 12.31 11.88
N ALA A 345 10.50 12.03 11.50
CA ALA A 345 9.52 13.00 11.03
C ALA A 345 8.97 13.91 12.16
N SER A 346 9.38 13.72 13.41
CA SER A 346 9.09 14.67 14.49
C SER A 346 10.02 15.90 14.50
N GLN A 347 11.10 15.86 13.72
CA GLN A 347 11.98 17.01 13.55
C GLN A 347 11.29 18.15 12.78
N PRO A 348 11.75 19.41 12.94
CA PRO A 348 11.27 20.52 12.12
C PRO A 348 11.43 20.22 10.62
N LEU A 349 10.40 20.53 9.83
CA LEU A 349 10.37 20.26 8.38
C LEU A 349 11.60 20.81 7.66
N GLU A 350 11.97 22.05 7.95
CA GLU A 350 13.14 22.73 7.39
C GLU A 350 14.43 21.93 7.59
N LYS A 351 14.67 21.42 8.79
CA LYS A 351 15.85 20.60 9.10
C LYS A 351 15.90 19.32 8.27
N ILE A 352 14.75 18.69 8.03
CA ILE A 352 14.66 17.50 7.18
C ILE A 352 14.95 17.89 5.73
N LEU A 353 14.36 18.98 5.24
CA LEU A 353 14.56 19.45 3.87
C LEU A 353 16.01 19.83 3.59
N ASP A 354 16.69 20.51 4.52
CA ASP A 354 18.10 20.86 4.41
C ASP A 354 18.95 19.60 4.29
N PHE A 355 18.72 18.62 5.19
CA PHE A 355 19.40 17.33 5.13
C PHE A 355 19.22 16.62 3.78
N LEU A 356 17.99 16.53 3.26
CA LEU A 356 17.70 15.87 1.98
C LEU A 356 18.32 16.62 0.79
N THR A 357 18.32 17.95 0.83
CA THR A 357 18.87 18.81 -0.23
C THR A 357 20.40 18.70 -0.28
N ASP A 358 21.05 18.72 0.88
CA ASP A 358 22.49 18.55 1.02
C ASP A 358 22.92 17.15 0.54
N ASP A 359 22.16 16.12 0.93
CA ASP A 359 22.44 14.75 0.53
C ASP A 359 22.27 14.55 -0.98
N TYR A 360 21.21 15.14 -1.56
CA TYR A 360 21.01 15.17 -3.00
C TYR A 360 22.12 15.91 -3.76
N SER A 361 22.77 16.90 -3.15
CA SER A 361 23.81 17.71 -3.79
C SER A 361 25.20 17.08 -3.71
N ARG A 362 25.43 16.15 -2.78
CA ARG A 362 26.72 15.50 -2.50
C ARG A 362 27.35 14.83 -3.74
N PRO A 363 28.67 14.75 -3.90
CA PRO A 363 29.30 13.90 -4.92
C PRO A 363 28.93 12.41 -4.77
N ALA A 364 28.78 11.67 -5.88
CA ALA A 364 28.25 10.29 -5.90
C ALA A 364 29.20 9.23 -5.30
N ASP A 365 30.46 9.60 -5.14
CA ASP A 365 31.57 8.81 -4.58
C ASP A 365 31.65 8.87 -3.05
N VAL A 366 30.93 9.79 -2.40
CA VAL A 366 30.91 9.92 -0.95
C VAL A 366 29.85 8.99 -0.35
N LYS A 367 30.26 7.80 0.10
CA LYS A 367 29.39 6.88 0.85
C LYS A 367 29.04 7.50 2.20
N ILE A 368 27.75 7.50 2.56
CA ILE A 368 27.29 7.86 3.90
C ILE A 368 27.79 6.78 4.87
N GLU A 369 28.73 7.12 5.73
CA GLU A 369 29.10 6.31 6.89
C GLU A 369 27.90 6.32 7.86
N SER A 370 27.36 5.13 8.13
CA SER A 370 26.19 4.85 8.95
C SER A 370 24.84 5.34 8.38
N ARG A 371 24.21 4.48 7.56
CA ARG A 371 22.75 4.42 7.55
C ARG A 371 22.33 4.07 8.97
N VAL A 372 21.77 5.02 9.70
CA VAL A 372 21.15 4.75 11.00
C VAL A 372 19.93 3.86 10.74
N VAL A 373 20.19 2.55 10.64
CA VAL A 373 19.17 1.54 10.88
C VAL A 373 18.91 1.69 12.36
N LEU A 374 17.75 2.23 12.73
CA LEU A 374 17.31 2.12 14.12
C LEU A 374 17.36 0.64 14.44
N SER A 375 18.26 0.26 15.35
CA SER A 375 18.13 -1.04 15.97
C SER A 375 16.73 -1.06 16.62
N PRO A 376 15.98 -2.17 16.51
CA PRO A 376 14.72 -2.35 17.23
C PRO A 376 14.85 -2.22 18.76
N GLU A 377 16.06 -2.01 19.27
CA GLU A 377 16.45 -2.01 20.66
C GLU A 377 16.20 -0.63 21.29
N ALA A 378 14.92 -0.34 21.48
CA ALA A 378 14.36 0.34 22.65
C ALA A 378 13.06 1.06 22.27
N ILE A 379 12.02 0.31 21.86
CA ILE A 379 10.68 0.76 22.30
C ILE A 379 10.75 0.68 23.82
N ALA A 380 10.96 1.82 24.47
CA ALA A 380 11.12 1.88 25.91
C ALA A 380 9.96 1.10 26.57
N LYS A 381 10.22 0.36 27.65
CA LYS A 381 9.19 -0.41 28.38
C LYS A 381 7.91 0.41 28.64
N LYS A 382 8.08 1.72 28.85
CA LYS A 382 7.02 2.73 28.95
C LYS A 382 6.17 2.87 27.68
N GLU A 383 6.79 2.95 26.49
CA GLU A 383 6.07 3.00 25.21
C GLU A 383 5.36 1.68 24.90
N LEU A 384 5.96 0.52 25.21
CA LEU A 384 5.27 -0.78 25.08
C LEU A 384 4.01 -0.85 25.96
N SER A 385 4.09 -0.35 27.20
CA SER A 385 2.92 -0.26 28.09
C SER A 385 1.83 0.64 27.51
N LEU A 386 2.20 1.84 27.04
CA LEU A 386 1.27 2.78 26.40
C LEU A 386 0.61 2.21 25.14
N LEU A 387 1.34 1.41 24.36
CA LEU A 387 0.81 0.77 23.15
C LEU A 387 -0.16 -0.37 23.50
N LYS A 388 0.06 -1.10 24.60
CA LYS A 388 -0.85 -2.17 25.05
C LYS A 388 -2.20 -1.63 25.52
N SER A 389 -2.21 -0.47 26.16
CA SER A 389 -3.43 0.20 26.64
C SER A 389 -3.95 1.27 25.68
N TYR A 390 -3.45 1.32 24.45
CA TYR A 390 -3.84 2.35 23.49
C TYR A 390 -5.29 2.19 23.06
N VAL A 391 -6.07 3.24 23.26
CA VAL A 391 -7.43 3.39 22.75
C VAL A 391 -7.49 4.71 22.00
N ALA A 392 -8.11 4.70 20.82
CA ALA A 392 -8.34 5.91 20.04
C ALA A 392 -9.14 6.92 20.87
N LYS A 393 -8.71 8.18 20.84
CA LYS A 393 -9.43 9.29 21.50
C LYS A 393 -9.95 10.21 20.42
N ASN A 394 -11.18 9.97 20.00
CA ASN A 394 -11.86 10.75 18.98
C ASN A 394 -12.03 12.20 19.45
N LYS A 395 -11.83 13.15 18.53
CA LYS A 395 -12.00 14.58 18.77
C LYS A 395 -13.23 15.16 18.08
N ILE A 396 -13.61 14.60 16.94
CA ILE A 396 -14.72 15.06 16.10
C ILE A 396 -15.95 14.22 16.43
N PHE A 397 -15.81 12.90 16.38
CA PHE A 397 -16.92 11.95 16.57
C PHE A 397 -16.90 11.35 17.97
N VAL A 398 -17.37 12.16 18.93
CA VAL A 398 -17.65 11.71 20.30
C VAL A 398 -19.13 11.42 20.45
N SER A 399 -19.50 10.60 21.45
CA SER A 399 -20.91 10.31 21.67
C SER A 399 -21.68 11.58 22.01
N SER A 400 -22.89 11.74 21.45
CA SER A 400 -23.69 12.96 21.53
C SER A 400 -23.05 14.20 20.86
N SER A 401 -22.05 14.02 19.98
CA SER A 401 -21.52 15.13 19.18
C SER A 401 -22.52 15.60 18.12
N ALA A 402 -22.53 16.90 17.85
CA ALA A 402 -23.32 17.47 16.75
C ALA A 402 -22.83 17.04 15.35
N CYS A 403 -21.70 16.33 15.25
CA CYS A 403 -21.10 15.90 13.98
C CYS A 403 -21.66 14.57 13.46
N ILE A 404 -22.22 13.71 14.31
CA ILE A 404 -22.76 12.40 13.90
C ILE A 404 -24.15 12.51 13.26
N PRO A 405 -25.12 13.26 13.81
CA PRO A 405 -26.47 13.34 13.24
C PRO A 405 -26.52 13.76 11.76
N PRO A 406 -25.72 14.74 11.27
CA PRO A 406 -25.68 15.08 9.86
C PRO A 406 -25.25 13.91 8.96
N ILE A 407 -24.30 13.08 9.41
CA ILE A 407 -23.85 11.88 8.67
C ILE A 407 -24.97 10.85 8.63
N LEU A 408 -25.63 10.58 9.75
CA LEU A 408 -26.72 9.61 9.80
C LEU A 408 -27.90 10.03 8.90
N GLU A 409 -28.21 11.33 8.86
CA GLU A 409 -29.24 11.87 7.96
C GLU A 409 -28.80 11.77 6.49
N TRP A 410 -27.52 12.00 6.19
CA TRP A 410 -26.97 11.76 4.86
C TRP A 410 -27.10 10.29 4.44
N ILE A 411 -26.76 9.33 5.32
CA ILE A 411 -26.92 7.89 5.04
C ILE A 411 -28.39 7.57 4.76
N LYS A 412 -29.29 8.04 5.62
CA LYS A 412 -30.73 7.85 5.44
C LYS A 412 -31.20 8.37 4.09
N ARG A 413 -30.81 9.58 3.71
CA ARG A 413 -31.23 10.18 2.44
C ARG A 413 -30.66 9.45 1.22
N THR A 414 -29.40 9.02 1.27
CA THR A 414 -28.67 8.53 0.08
C THR A 414 -28.71 7.02 -0.09
N GLN A 415 -28.83 6.26 1.00
CA GLN A 415 -28.72 4.81 0.98
C GLN A 415 -30.08 4.09 0.98
N ILE A 416 -31.21 4.80 1.09
CA ILE A 416 -32.57 4.22 0.99
C ILE A 416 -32.90 3.73 -0.43
N GLN A 417 -32.56 4.51 -1.45
CA GLN A 417 -32.98 4.25 -2.85
C GLN A 417 -31.91 3.53 -3.67
N ALA A 418 -30.71 3.37 -3.12
CA ALA A 418 -29.67 2.58 -3.75
C ALA A 418 -30.12 1.10 -3.76
N SER A 419 -30.15 0.46 -4.94
CA SER A 419 -30.85 -0.82 -5.09
C SER A 419 -30.38 -1.85 -4.05
N PRO A 420 -31.30 -2.55 -3.38
CA PRO A 420 -30.94 -3.55 -2.38
C PRO A 420 -30.04 -4.62 -3.01
N CYS A 421 -29.10 -5.12 -2.22
CA CYS A 421 -28.24 -6.23 -2.58
C CYS A 421 -29.12 -7.41 -3.04
N GLN A 422 -28.96 -7.87 -4.29
CA GLN A 422 -29.42 -9.20 -4.65
C GLN A 422 -28.61 -10.21 -3.82
N ASP A 423 -29.32 -10.99 -3.01
CA ASP A 423 -28.96 -12.18 -2.23
C ASP A 423 -27.50 -12.35 -1.77
N GLN A 424 -27.22 -11.91 -0.55
CA GLN A 424 -26.27 -12.59 0.35
C GLN A 424 -26.90 -13.74 1.15
N ALA A 425 -28.16 -14.09 0.85
CA ALA A 425 -28.92 -15.14 1.52
C ALA A 425 -28.50 -16.56 1.09
N THR A 426 -27.21 -16.90 1.22
CA THR A 426 -26.76 -18.30 1.33
C THR A 426 -25.49 -18.49 2.18
N ASN A 427 -24.79 -17.44 2.64
CA ASN A 427 -23.46 -17.61 3.28
C ASN A 427 -23.30 -17.09 4.72
N SER A 428 -24.33 -16.58 5.38
CA SER A 428 -24.18 -15.95 6.72
C SER A 428 -24.65 -16.79 7.93
N LEU A 429 -25.10 -18.04 7.75
CA LEU A 429 -25.55 -18.89 8.87
C LEU A 429 -24.49 -19.87 9.44
N ALA A 430 -23.22 -19.81 9.00
CA ALA A 430 -22.20 -20.78 9.45
C ALA A 430 -21.15 -20.25 10.43
N PHE A 431 -21.20 -18.98 10.88
CA PHE A 431 -20.14 -18.40 11.74
C PHE A 431 -20.53 -18.14 13.19
N ALA A 432 -21.67 -18.67 13.65
CA ALA A 432 -22.08 -18.60 15.06
C ALA A 432 -22.29 -20.00 15.65
N ALA A 433 -21.24 -20.83 15.63
CA ALA A 433 -20.94 -21.91 16.58
C ALA A 433 -19.85 -22.83 16.01
N SER A 434 -18.56 -22.48 16.18
CA SER A 434 -17.41 -23.41 16.29
C SER A 434 -16.20 -22.67 16.83
#